data_AF-A0A3D4IG40-F1
#
_entry.id   AF-A0A3D4IG40-F1
#
_cell.length_a   1.000
_cell.length_b   1.000
_cell.length_c   1.000
_cell.angle_alpha   90.00
_cell.angle_beta   90.00
_cell.angle_gamma   90.00
#
_symmetry.space_group_name_H-M   'P 1'
#
loop_
_entity.id
_entity.type
_entity.pdbx_description
1 polymer ?
#
loop_
_entity_poly.entity_id
_entity_poly.type
_entity_poly.pdbx_seq_one_letter_code
_entity_poly.pdbx_strand_id
1 'polypeptide(L)'
;MKSLKSFLVAITLVFGFLTPVFANNFIPQTVNKVLFAKGLKVALMSDNLGVRQGALQQYVMYGQDLKVDQATVFEIVKIYRNSQNEPMRILALSALSSINNSWANDFLERSVKSEKSVWVQEKTRDVIGLHMPSAK
;
A
#
# COMPACT_ATOMS: atom_id res chain seq x y z
N MET A 1 43.67 38.34 41.03
CA MET A 1 43.59 36.99 40.42
C MET A 1 42.61 36.13 41.19
N LYS A 2 41.34 36.07 40.78
CA LYS A 2 40.36 35.10 41.30
C LYS A 2 39.77 34.33 40.12
N SER A 3 40.49 33.26 39.79
CA SER A 3 40.01 31.99 39.26
C SER A 3 38.83 32.01 38.27
N LEU A 4 39.19 32.11 36.99
CA LEU A 4 38.36 31.79 35.80
C LEU A 4 37.84 30.34 35.77
N LYS A 5 38.19 29.51 36.77
CA LYS A 5 37.79 28.09 36.85
C LYS A 5 36.36 27.88 37.35
N SER A 6 35.77 28.87 38.03
CA SER A 6 34.42 28.75 38.59
C SER A 6 33.30 28.95 37.56
N PHE A 7 33.60 29.51 36.39
CA PHE A 7 32.60 29.75 35.34
C PHE A 7 32.42 28.54 34.40
N LEU A 8 33.44 27.70 34.25
CA LEU A 8 33.37 26.50 33.42
C LEU A 8 32.53 25.37 34.05
N VAL A 9 32.41 25.32 35.37
CA VAL A 9 31.64 24.27 36.07
C VAL A 9 30.12 24.53 36.04
N ALA A 10 29.70 25.79 35.91
CA ALA A 10 28.27 26.13 35.83
C ALA A 10 27.64 25.76 34.47
N ILE A 11 28.43 25.71 33.39
CA ILE A 11 27.93 25.33 32.06
C ILE A 11 27.77 23.81 31.94
N THR A 12 28.56 23.02 32.67
CA THR A 12 28.47 21.55 32.61
C THR A 12 27.20 21.00 33.30
N LEU A 13 26.60 21.74 34.24
CA LEU A 13 25.37 21.30 34.93
C LEU A 13 24.08 21.69 34.19
N VAL A 14 24.11 22.66 33.28
CA VAL A 14 22.92 23.06 32.50
C VAL A 14 22.77 22.23 31.22
N PHE A 15 23.85 21.65 30.69
CA PHE A 15 23.79 20.77 29.51
C PHE A 15 23.68 19.27 29.83
N GLY A 16 23.78 18.87 31.10
CA GLY A 16 23.62 17.46 31.51
C GLY A 16 22.17 16.93 31.51
N PHE A 17 21.18 17.81 31.34
CA PHE A 17 19.73 17.48 31.40
C PHE A 17 18.97 17.80 30.10
N LEU A 18 19.67 17.89 28.97
CA LEU A 18 19.05 17.86 27.64
C LEU A 18 19.49 16.60 26.89
N THR A 19 19.46 15.45 27.57
CA THR A 19 19.23 14.22 26.82
C THR A 19 17.82 14.32 26.27
N PRO A 20 17.58 14.27 24.95
CA PRO A 20 16.24 14.05 24.47
C PRO A 20 15.72 12.76 25.11
N VAL A 21 14.71 12.86 25.98
CA VAL A 21 13.86 11.74 26.39
C VAL A 21 13.00 11.38 25.18
N PHE A 22 13.66 11.03 24.08
CA PHE A 22 13.09 10.33 22.94
C PHE A 22 13.73 8.94 22.85
N ALA A 23 14.05 8.35 24.01
CA ALA A 23 13.93 6.90 24.13
C ALA A 23 12.43 6.56 24.17
N ASN A 24 11.71 6.88 23.09
CA ASN A 24 10.56 6.09 22.76
C ASN A 24 11.13 4.70 22.58
N ASN A 25 10.89 3.83 23.55
CA ASN A 25 10.83 2.41 23.30
C ASN A 25 9.78 2.25 22.20
N PHE A 26 10.21 2.41 20.94
CA PHE A 26 9.51 1.87 19.79
C PHE A 26 9.59 0.37 20.01
N ILE A 27 8.73 -0.13 20.91
CA ILE A 27 8.30 -1.51 20.86
C ILE A 27 7.73 -1.60 19.44
N PRO A 28 8.35 -2.36 18.52
CA PRO A 28 7.81 -2.48 17.19
C PRO A 28 6.41 -3.04 17.38
N GLN A 29 5.39 -2.21 17.17
CA GLN A 29 4.02 -2.67 17.20
C GLN A 29 3.91 -3.61 16.00
N THR A 30 3.99 -4.91 16.25
CA THR A 30 3.86 -5.91 15.21
C THR A 30 2.45 -5.75 14.66
N VAL A 31 2.34 -5.20 13.44
CA VAL A 31 1.06 -4.96 12.80
C VAL A 31 0.31 -6.29 12.75
N ASN A 32 -0.88 -6.33 13.35
CA ASN A 32 -1.75 -7.49 13.24
C ASN A 32 -2.28 -7.56 11.81
N LYS A 33 -1.61 -8.35 10.96
CA LYS A 33 -1.91 -8.49 9.53
C LYS A 33 -3.35 -8.94 9.26
N VAL A 34 -3.94 -9.72 10.17
CA VAL A 34 -5.34 -10.19 10.05
C VAL A 34 -6.31 -9.03 10.24
N LEU A 35 -6.12 -8.23 11.29
CA LEU A 35 -6.95 -7.03 11.52
C LEU A 35 -6.74 -5.98 10.43
N PHE A 36 -5.50 -5.82 9.97
CA PHE A 36 -5.18 -4.92 8.87
C PHE A 36 -5.91 -5.31 7.58
N ALA A 37 -5.82 -6.57 7.15
CA ALA A 37 -6.55 -7.06 5.97
C ALA A 37 -8.07 -6.91 6.12
N LYS A 38 -8.62 -7.19 7.32
CA LYS A 38 -10.04 -6.97 7.61
C LYS A 38 -10.43 -5.49 7.48
N GLY A 39 -9.60 -4.59 8.00
CA GLY A 39 -9.80 -3.14 7.87
C GLY A 39 -9.75 -2.67 6.42
N LEU A 40 -8.80 -3.18 5.63
CA LEU A 40 -8.71 -2.87 4.21
C LEU A 40 -9.93 -3.35 3.42
N LYS A 41 -10.50 -4.51 3.76
CA LYS A 41 -11.77 -4.99 3.17
C LYS A 41 -12.92 -4.02 3.46
N VAL A 42 -13.05 -3.54 4.69
CA VAL A 42 -14.06 -2.54 5.05
C VAL A 42 -13.83 -1.24 4.27
N ALA A 43 -12.58 -0.79 4.18
CA ALA A 43 -12.23 0.43 3.45
C ALA A 43 -12.51 0.32 1.93
N LEU A 44 -12.29 -0.85 1.31
CA LEU A 44 -12.66 -1.13 -0.08
C LEU A 44 -14.17 -0.93 -0.33
N MET A 45 -15.00 -1.31 0.64
CA MET A 45 -16.45 -1.22 0.54
C MET A 45 -17.01 0.17 0.88
N SER A 46 -16.15 1.13 1.27
CA SER A 46 -16.55 2.48 1.62
C SER A 46 -17.13 3.23 0.41
N ASP A 47 -18.16 4.04 0.64
CA ASP A 47 -18.71 4.99 -0.34
C ASP A 47 -17.75 6.15 -0.64
N ASN A 48 -16.80 6.41 0.25
CA ASN A 48 -15.78 7.42 0.03
C ASN A 48 -14.72 6.92 -0.96
N LEU A 49 -14.65 7.56 -2.13
CA LEU A 49 -13.70 7.19 -3.19
C LEU A 49 -12.25 7.23 -2.72
N GLY A 50 -11.87 8.24 -1.93
CA GLY A 50 -10.50 8.38 -1.42
C GLY A 50 -10.12 7.26 -0.44
N VAL A 51 -11.06 6.83 0.40
CA VAL A 51 -10.87 5.67 1.29
C VAL A 51 -10.68 4.39 0.48
N ARG A 52 -11.50 4.19 -0.56
CA ARG A 52 -11.40 3.04 -1.45
C ARG A 52 -10.07 3.02 -2.22
N GLN A 53 -9.64 4.17 -2.74
CA GLN A 53 -8.36 4.34 -3.41
C GLN A 53 -7.20 4.05 -2.46
N GLY A 54 -7.24 4.61 -1.24
CA GLY A 54 -6.25 4.33 -0.21
C GLY A 54 -6.18 2.85 0.10
N ALA A 55 -7.32 2.16 0.23
CA ALA A 55 -7.36 0.72 0.45
C ALA A 55 -6.67 -0.07 -0.67
N LEU A 56 -6.95 0.27 -1.94
CA LEU A 56 -6.29 -0.38 -3.08
C LEU A 56 -4.77 -0.15 -3.08
N GLN A 57 -4.31 1.07 -2.77
CA GLN A 57 -2.88 1.34 -2.65
C GLN A 57 -2.22 0.48 -1.57
N GLN A 58 -2.89 0.27 -0.44
CA GLN A 58 -2.39 -0.64 0.61
C GLN A 58 -2.31 -2.10 0.13
N TYR A 59 -3.25 -2.57 -0.71
CA TYR A 59 -3.14 -3.89 -1.33
C TYR A 59 -2.01 -3.98 -2.35
N VAL A 60 -1.73 -2.91 -3.10
CA VAL A 60 -0.54 -2.88 -3.97
C VAL A 60 0.74 -3.01 -3.13
N MET A 61 0.83 -2.28 -2.02
CA MET A 61 2.04 -2.26 -1.19
C MET A 61 2.25 -3.56 -0.39
N TYR A 62 1.19 -4.13 0.15
CA TYR A 62 1.29 -5.20 1.15
C TYR A 62 0.56 -6.49 0.75
N GLY A 63 -0.08 -6.55 -0.42
CA GLY A 63 -0.95 -7.66 -0.83
C GLY A 63 -0.28 -9.04 -0.78
N GLN A 64 1.03 -9.11 -1.05
CA GLN A 64 1.79 -10.36 -1.04
C GLN A 64 1.98 -10.91 0.38
N ASP A 65 1.99 -10.01 1.37
CA ASP A 65 2.18 -10.31 2.79
C ASP A 65 0.87 -10.62 3.53
N LEU A 66 -0.27 -10.36 2.90
CA LEU A 66 -1.60 -10.48 3.51
C LEU A 66 -2.29 -11.78 3.08
N LYS A 67 -2.94 -12.43 4.06
CA LYS A 67 -3.91 -13.48 3.78
C LYS A 67 -5.23 -12.84 3.36
N VAL A 68 -5.41 -12.66 2.06
CA VAL A 68 -6.61 -12.03 1.49
C VAL A 68 -7.65 -13.09 1.13
N ASP A 69 -8.87 -12.94 1.67
CA ASP A 69 -9.98 -13.83 1.36
C ASP A 69 -10.53 -13.62 -0.07
N GLN A 70 -11.14 -14.65 -0.64
CA GLN A 70 -11.68 -14.59 -2.00
C GLN A 70 -12.77 -13.51 -2.16
N ALA A 71 -13.55 -13.25 -1.11
CA ALA A 71 -14.57 -12.20 -1.13
C ALA A 71 -13.95 -10.81 -1.34
N THR A 72 -12.80 -10.54 -0.74
CA THR A 72 -12.04 -9.30 -0.94
C THR A 72 -11.53 -9.18 -2.38
N VAL A 73 -11.03 -10.29 -2.94
CA VAL A 73 -10.61 -10.31 -4.35
C VAL A 73 -11.79 -9.99 -5.26
N PHE A 74 -12.98 -10.54 -4.99
CA PHE A 74 -14.20 -10.20 -5.73
C PHE A 74 -14.56 -8.71 -5.64
N GLU A 75 -14.39 -8.07 -4.48
CA GLU A 75 -14.63 -6.62 -4.34
C GLU A 75 -13.67 -5.79 -5.22
N ILE A 76 -12.39 -6.17 -5.28
CA ILE A 76 -11.42 -5.49 -6.14
C ILE A 76 -11.77 -5.69 -7.63
N VAL A 77 -12.20 -6.91 -8.01
CA VAL A 77 -12.70 -7.19 -9.38
C VAL A 77 -13.93 -6.35 -9.73
N LYS A 78 -14.87 -6.17 -8.80
CA LYS A 78 -16.04 -5.31 -9.01
C LYS A 78 -15.62 -3.87 -9.27
N ILE A 79 -14.66 -3.35 -8.52
CA ILE A 79 -14.12 -1.99 -8.74
C ILE A 79 -13.53 -1.88 -10.14
N TYR A 80 -12.70 -2.84 -10.55
CA TYR A 80 -12.13 -2.85 -11.89
C TYR A 80 -13.22 -2.87 -12.98
N ARG A 81 -14.22 -3.74 -12.87
CA ARG A 81 -15.27 -3.88 -13.90
C ARG A 81 -16.22 -2.68 -13.98
N ASN A 82 -16.55 -2.08 -12.84
CA ASN A 82 -17.60 -1.07 -12.76
C ASN A 82 -17.07 0.37 -12.79
N SER A 83 -15.75 0.57 -12.62
CA SER A 83 -15.17 1.90 -12.66
C SER A 83 -15.08 2.46 -14.08
N GLN A 84 -15.78 3.57 -14.30
CA GLN A 84 -15.61 4.38 -15.52
C GLN A 84 -14.26 5.11 -15.55
N ASN A 85 -13.65 5.33 -14.38
CA ASN A 85 -12.34 5.97 -14.24
C ASN A 85 -11.23 4.95 -14.52
N GLU A 86 -10.47 5.15 -15.59
CA GLU A 86 -9.39 4.25 -16.01
C GLU A 86 -8.23 4.15 -15.00
N PRO A 87 -7.75 5.27 -14.39
CA PRO A 87 -6.77 5.19 -13.31
C PRO A 87 -7.20 4.27 -12.15
N MET A 88 -8.49 4.30 -11.78
CA MET A 88 -9.03 3.42 -10.74
C MET A 88 -9.06 1.95 -11.19
N ARG A 89 -9.33 1.67 -12.48
CA ARG A 89 -9.24 0.32 -13.04
C ARG A 89 -7.81 -0.20 -12.98
N ILE A 90 -6.83 0.61 -13.37
CA ILE A 90 -5.40 0.27 -13.32
C ILE A 90 -4.99 -0.01 -11.87
N LEU A 91 -5.37 0.86 -10.93
CA LEU A 91 -5.06 0.66 -9.52
C LEU A 91 -5.66 -0.64 -8.96
N ALA A 92 -6.88 -0.99 -9.37
CA ALA A 92 -7.50 -2.26 -9.00
C ALA A 92 -6.76 -3.47 -9.59
N LEU A 93 -6.30 -3.39 -10.84
CA LEU A 93 -5.50 -4.45 -11.46
C LEU A 93 -4.14 -4.62 -10.78
N SER A 94 -3.46 -3.52 -10.45
CA SER A 94 -2.23 -3.55 -9.67
C SER A 94 -2.44 -4.19 -8.30
N ALA A 95 -3.55 -3.86 -7.61
CA ALA A 95 -3.90 -4.50 -6.35
C ALA A 95 -4.12 -6.00 -6.51
N LEU A 96 -4.86 -6.44 -7.54
CA LEU A 96 -5.07 -7.86 -7.84
C LEU A 96 -3.75 -8.60 -8.09
N SER A 97 -2.84 -8.02 -8.86
CA SER A 97 -1.53 -8.64 -9.17
C SER A 97 -0.62 -8.77 -7.95
N SER A 98 -0.85 -7.92 -6.94
CA SER A 98 -0.07 -7.92 -5.71
C SER A 98 -0.61 -8.93 -4.70
N ILE A 99 -1.81 -9.48 -4.90
CA ILE A 99 -2.41 -10.45 -3.99
C ILE A 99 -1.99 -11.86 -4.42
N ASN A 100 -1.43 -12.63 -3.48
CA ASN A 100 -1.10 -14.04 -3.72
C ASN A 100 -2.38 -14.91 -3.74
N ASN A 101 -3.10 -14.90 -4.86
CA ASN A 101 -4.34 -15.64 -5.06
C ASN A 101 -4.43 -16.16 -6.51
N SER A 102 -4.53 -17.48 -6.68
CA SER A 102 -4.57 -18.11 -8.01
C SER A 102 -5.73 -17.61 -8.87
N TRP A 103 -6.90 -17.42 -8.27
CA TRP A 103 -8.07 -16.93 -8.99
C TRP A 103 -7.90 -15.48 -9.49
N ALA A 104 -7.19 -14.63 -8.73
CA ALA A 104 -6.84 -13.28 -9.15
C ALA A 104 -5.92 -13.31 -10.38
N ASN A 105 -4.91 -14.17 -10.40
CA ASN A 105 -3.99 -14.32 -11.53
C ASN A 105 -4.73 -14.78 -12.79
N ASP A 106 -5.55 -15.83 -12.66
CA ASP A 106 -6.40 -16.33 -13.75
C ASP A 106 -7.34 -15.24 -14.30
N PHE A 107 -7.87 -14.40 -13.41
CA PHE A 107 -8.70 -13.27 -13.80
C PHE A 107 -7.92 -12.24 -14.63
N LEU A 108 -6.72 -11.86 -14.18
CA LEU A 108 -5.87 -10.88 -14.86
C LEU A 108 -5.48 -11.32 -16.27
N GLU A 109 -5.14 -12.59 -16.46
CA GLU A 109 -4.80 -13.13 -17.79
C GLU A 109 -5.98 -13.03 -18.77
N ARG A 110 -7.20 -13.28 -18.27
CA ARG A 110 -8.41 -13.15 -19.09
C ARG A 110 -8.79 -11.70 -19.32
N SER A 111 -8.60 -10.82 -18.34
CA SER A 111 -9.03 -9.43 -18.42
C SER A 111 -8.31 -8.66 -19.54
N VAL A 112 -7.01 -8.94 -19.74
CA VAL A 112 -6.23 -8.35 -20.86
C VAL A 112 -6.88 -8.59 -22.21
N LYS A 113 -7.45 -9.78 -22.44
CA LYS A 113 -8.06 -10.13 -23.73
C LYS A 113 -9.38 -9.40 -23.99
N SER A 114 -10.08 -9.02 -22.92
CA SER A 114 -11.41 -8.38 -22.97
C SER A 114 -11.40 -6.88 -22.73
N GLU A 115 -10.26 -6.32 -22.30
CA GLU A 115 -10.14 -4.89 -21.99
C GLU A 115 -10.25 -4.05 -23.26
N LYS A 116 -11.12 -3.03 -23.21
CA LYS A 116 -11.44 -2.16 -24.35
C LYS A 116 -10.53 -0.95 -24.40
N SER A 117 -10.06 -0.47 -23.24
CA SER A 117 -9.13 0.63 -23.17
C SER A 117 -7.73 0.15 -23.47
N VAL A 118 -7.15 0.63 -24.58
CA VAL A 118 -5.78 0.32 -24.99
C VAL A 118 -4.80 0.63 -23.84
N TRP A 119 -5.00 1.76 -23.16
CA TRP A 119 -4.15 2.17 -22.05
C TRP A 119 -4.23 1.23 -20.85
N VAL A 120 -5.44 0.84 -20.43
CA VAL A 120 -5.61 -0.12 -19.33
C VAL A 120 -5.05 -1.48 -19.72
N GLN A 121 -5.22 -1.88 -20.97
CA GLN A 121 -4.73 -3.16 -21.49
C GLN A 121 -3.19 -3.21 -21.45
N GLU A 122 -2.49 -2.18 -21.92
CA GLU A 122 -1.04 -2.04 -21.83
C GLU A 122 -0.56 -2.06 -20.39
N LYS A 123 -1.17 -1.28 -19.50
CA LYS A 123 -0.79 -1.27 -18.08
C LYS A 123 -1.04 -2.60 -17.39
N THR A 124 -2.11 -3.29 -17.74
CA THR A 124 -2.38 -4.64 -17.21
C THR A 124 -1.27 -5.60 -17.62
N ARG A 125 -0.83 -5.56 -18.88
CA ARG A 125 0.27 -6.38 -19.41
C ARG A 125 1.58 -6.13 -18.70
N ASP A 126 1.93 -4.85 -18.47
CA ASP A 126 3.13 -4.47 -17.70
C ASP A 126 3.09 -5.10 -16.30
N VAL A 127 1.94 -5.00 -15.64
CA VAL A 127 1.71 -5.48 -14.28
C VAL A 127 1.83 -7.00 -14.17
N ILE A 128 1.38 -7.75 -15.18
CA ILE A 128 1.47 -9.23 -15.20
C ILE A 128 2.73 -9.77 -15.88
N GLY A 129 3.63 -8.89 -16.36
CA GLY A 129 4.86 -9.29 -17.05
C GLY A 129 4.67 -9.88 -18.45
N LEU A 130 3.51 -9.70 -19.10
CA LEU A 130 3.27 -10.19 -20.46
C LEU A 130 3.74 -9.17 -21.51
N HIS A 131 4.72 -9.52 -22.34
CA HIS A 131 5.16 -8.70 -23.48
C HIS A 131 4.32 -9.01 -24.72
N MET A 132 3.76 -7.99 -25.39
CA MET A 132 3.22 -8.13 -26.75
C MET A 132 4.13 -7.45 -27.78
N PRO A 133 4.30 -8.02 -28.98
CA PRO A 133 4.94 -7.31 -30.08
C PRO A 133 4.10 -6.09 -30.44
N SER A 134 4.77 -4.93 -30.58
CA SER A 134 4.17 -3.69 -31.05
C SER A 134 3.44 -3.94 -32.37
N ALA A 135 2.14 -3.66 -32.40
CA ALA A 135 1.38 -3.62 -33.64
C ALA A 135 1.93 -2.46 -34.48
N LYS A 136 2.53 -2.80 -35.62
CA LYS A 136 2.94 -1.86 -36.67
C LYS A 136 1.72 -1.32 -37.40
#